data_AF-A0A8T2P2L8-F1
#
_entry.id   AF-A0A8T2P2L8-F1
#
_cell.length_a   1.000
_cell.length_b   1.000
_cell.length_c   1.000
_cell.angle_alpha   90.00
_cell.angle_beta   90.00
_cell.angle_gamma   90.00
#
_symmetry.space_group_name_H-M   'P 1'
#
loop_
_entity.id
_entity.type
_entity.pdbx_description
1 polymer ?
#
loop_
_entity_poly.entity_id
_entity_poly.type
_entity_poly.pdbx_seq_one_letter_code
_entity_poly.pdbx_strand_id
1 'polypeptide(L)'
;MEEGSIVANLASDLGLSARSLAERELKLDILHSKKYLGFNKETGELYILEKIDREYLCNIKTSSCLLKLDVIIKNPIRIFNIEFEILDINDHAPHFRRETMHLDISESASPIERFSLNNAVDPDVGSNSIKTYALSESDHFKIEIQTGSDGSKYVDLVLTKALDREVQAVHNLILTAVDGGLPARSGTASIIVNVLDTNDNAPQFDHQVYSINITENSPIGTLVLKLNATDLDEGPNSEIMYFFTLYTSEKTQEMFGLNPNTGDIKVKDVIDFEEIKILEMHIQAKDQGHHPLTGQCTVMVYVEDVNDNYPEITVKSLRSTVKENVPIGTVIALVGIHDRDSGDNGKVDLSIGEQLPFVLNKSSESNFELVVSESLDRETVPEYNIILTVTDRGIPPFGDKEGKGCSETTNTEEWWLYRLQYTQEYGFDRDE
;
A
#
# COMPACT_ATOMS: atom_id res chain seq x y z
N MET A 1 -51.51 31.06 -26.16
CA MET A 1 -52.21 32.11 -26.93
C MET A 1 -52.41 33.32 -26.03
N GLU A 2 -52.40 34.53 -26.59
CA GLU A 2 -52.61 35.77 -25.83
C GLU A 2 -54.09 35.96 -25.49
N GLU A 3 -54.36 36.69 -24.42
CA GLU A 3 -55.72 37.12 -24.08
C GLU A 3 -56.34 37.92 -25.25
N GLY A 4 -57.60 37.63 -25.56
CA GLY A 4 -58.31 38.20 -26.71
C GLY A 4 -58.09 37.46 -28.03
N SER A 5 -57.23 36.44 -28.09
CA SER A 5 -57.05 35.63 -29.30
C SER A 5 -58.35 34.90 -29.65
N ILE A 6 -58.77 34.97 -30.92
CA ILE A 6 -59.96 34.28 -31.43
C ILE A 6 -59.62 32.80 -31.65
N VAL A 7 -60.43 31.89 -31.11
CA VAL A 7 -60.23 30.44 -31.21
C VAL A 7 -61.19 29.75 -32.17
N ALA A 8 -62.41 30.27 -32.32
CA ALA A 8 -63.43 29.72 -33.23
C ALA A 8 -64.52 30.76 -33.51
N ASN A 9 -65.26 30.61 -34.61
CA ASN A 9 -66.46 31.38 -34.87
C ASN A 9 -67.70 30.49 -34.76
N LEU A 10 -68.28 30.48 -33.57
CA LEU A 10 -69.41 29.63 -33.22
C LEU A 10 -70.66 29.93 -34.06
N ALA A 11 -70.83 31.18 -34.50
CA ALA A 11 -71.94 31.54 -35.39
C ALA A 11 -71.82 30.85 -36.75
N SER A 12 -70.65 30.97 -37.38
CA SER A 12 -70.34 30.34 -38.65
C SER A 12 -70.43 28.81 -38.55
N ASP A 13 -69.78 28.23 -37.54
CA ASP A 13 -69.63 26.78 -37.41
C ASP A 13 -70.95 26.06 -37.07
N LEU A 14 -71.87 26.74 -36.38
CA LEU A 14 -73.22 26.24 -36.11
C LEU A 14 -74.24 26.60 -37.20
N GLY A 15 -73.84 27.29 -38.26
CA GLY A 15 -74.72 27.76 -39.34
C GLY A 15 -75.76 28.79 -38.87
N LEU A 16 -75.44 29.58 -37.86
CA LEU A 16 -76.30 30.61 -37.27
C LEU A 16 -75.81 32.01 -37.67
N SER A 17 -76.72 32.94 -37.95
CA SER A 17 -76.31 34.34 -38.15
C SER A 17 -75.95 34.98 -36.81
N ALA A 18 -74.92 35.84 -36.78
CA ALA A 18 -74.54 36.56 -35.55
C ALA A 18 -75.73 37.35 -34.96
N ARG A 19 -76.60 37.92 -35.81
CA ARG A 19 -77.87 38.55 -35.39
C ARG A 19 -78.82 37.58 -34.69
N SER A 20 -79.02 36.37 -35.24
CA SER A 20 -79.86 35.35 -34.61
C SER A 20 -79.30 34.81 -33.29
N LEU A 21 -77.99 34.89 -33.09
CA LEU A 21 -77.34 34.52 -31.82
C LEU A 21 -77.45 35.64 -30.79
N ALA A 22 -77.37 36.91 -31.20
CA ALA A 22 -77.56 38.07 -30.33
C ALA A 22 -79.00 38.18 -29.79
N GLU A 23 -80.00 37.78 -30.58
CA GLU A 23 -81.42 37.75 -30.19
C GLU A 23 -81.78 36.58 -29.26
N ARG A 24 -80.92 35.56 -29.16
CA ARG A 24 -81.15 34.35 -28.35
C ARG A 24 -80.32 34.37 -27.08
N GLU A 25 -80.88 33.82 -26.00
CA GLU A 25 -80.11 33.63 -24.77
C GLU A 25 -79.11 32.47 -24.94
N LEU A 26 -77.85 32.84 -25.17
CA LEU A 26 -76.72 31.90 -25.17
C LEU A 26 -76.10 31.83 -23.77
N LYS A 27 -75.97 30.61 -23.25
CA LYS A 27 -75.22 30.30 -22.03
C LYS A 27 -74.06 29.37 -22.38
N LEU A 28 -72.86 29.76 -22.00
CA LEU A 28 -71.68 28.91 -21.99
C LEU A 28 -71.58 28.21 -20.64
N ASP A 29 -71.58 26.89 -20.63
CA ASP A 29 -71.28 26.08 -19.44
C ASP A 29 -69.93 25.39 -19.65
N ILE A 30 -68.93 25.82 -18.90
CA ILE A 30 -67.60 25.19 -18.93
C ILE A 30 -67.58 24.19 -17.78
N LEU A 31 -67.23 22.94 -18.06
CA LEU A 31 -67.18 21.86 -17.07
C LEU A 31 -66.08 22.07 -15.99
N HIS A 32 -65.24 23.10 -16.13
CA HIS A 32 -64.18 23.48 -15.21
C HIS A 32 -64.51 24.79 -14.48
N SER A 33 -64.11 24.90 -13.21
CA SER A 33 -64.42 26.04 -12.31
C SER A 33 -63.87 27.39 -12.78
N LYS A 34 -62.93 27.38 -13.72
CA LYS A 34 -62.24 28.57 -14.25
C LYS A 34 -62.67 28.84 -15.70
N LYS A 35 -62.99 30.10 -16.02
CA LYS A 35 -63.47 30.51 -17.35
C LYS A 35 -62.32 30.93 -18.26
N TYR A 36 -61.82 30.00 -19.08
CA TYR A 36 -60.74 30.27 -20.04
C TYR A 36 -61.20 30.91 -21.35
N LEU A 37 -62.49 30.79 -21.70
CA LEU A 37 -63.06 31.23 -22.97
C LEU A 37 -64.18 32.24 -22.76
N GLY A 38 -64.11 33.33 -23.51
CA GLY A 38 -65.13 34.37 -23.64
C GLY A 38 -65.88 34.24 -24.97
N PHE A 39 -67.05 34.86 -25.06
CA PHE A 39 -67.87 34.86 -26.27
C PHE A 39 -68.31 36.28 -26.63
N ASN A 40 -68.05 36.68 -27.86
CA ASN A 40 -68.52 37.94 -28.42
C ASN A 40 -69.90 37.72 -29.08
N LYS A 41 -70.94 38.30 -28.48
CA LYS A 41 -72.34 38.16 -28.95
C LYS A 41 -72.61 38.85 -30.29
N GLU A 42 -71.81 39.86 -30.64
CA GLU A 42 -72.01 40.64 -31.87
C GLU A 42 -71.36 39.96 -33.09
N THR A 43 -70.22 39.30 -32.89
CA THR A 43 -69.45 38.65 -33.97
C THR A 43 -69.65 37.13 -34.01
N GLY A 44 -70.10 36.52 -32.91
CA GLY A 44 -70.21 35.06 -32.78
C GLY A 44 -68.89 34.36 -32.49
N GLU A 45 -67.84 35.12 -32.16
CA GLU A 45 -66.48 34.60 -31.96
C GLU A 45 -66.25 34.17 -30.51
N LEU A 46 -65.55 33.05 -30.34
CA LEU A 46 -64.96 32.63 -29.07
C LEU A 46 -63.55 33.18 -28.99
N TYR A 47 -63.18 33.75 -27.84
CA TYR A 47 -61.85 34.31 -27.60
C TYR A 47 -61.27 33.86 -26.25
N ILE A 48 -59.96 33.90 -26.11
CA ILE A 48 -59.25 33.56 -24.86
C ILE A 48 -59.46 34.67 -23.81
N LEU A 49 -59.93 34.31 -22.61
CA LEU A 49 -60.03 35.23 -21.45
C LEU A 49 -58.78 35.19 -20.56
N GLU A 50 -58.19 34.01 -20.39
CA GLU A 50 -57.01 33.81 -19.56
C GLU A 50 -56.07 32.82 -20.23
N LYS A 51 -54.76 32.96 -19.98
CA LYS A 51 -53.77 32.02 -20.49
C LYS A 51 -54.13 30.59 -20.05
N ILE A 52 -54.19 29.71 -21.04
CA ILE A 52 -54.38 28.27 -20.84
C ILE A 52 -53.01 27.67 -20.56
N ASP A 53 -52.89 27.03 -19.40
CA ASP A 53 -51.74 26.23 -18.99
C ASP A 53 -52.17 24.76 -19.10
N ARG A 54 -51.55 24.03 -20.03
CA ARG A 54 -51.92 22.65 -20.34
C ARG A 54 -51.51 21.74 -19.20
N GLU A 55 -50.33 21.94 -18.64
CA GLU A 55 -49.70 21.16 -17.57
C GLU A 55 -50.50 21.26 -16.27
N TYR A 56 -51.17 22.40 -16.05
CA TYR A 56 -52.11 22.58 -14.93
C TYR A 56 -53.46 21.90 -15.18
N LEU A 57 -54.00 22.01 -16.40
CA LEU A 57 -55.36 21.53 -16.73
C LEU A 57 -55.45 20.03 -16.95
N CYS A 58 -54.42 19.46 -17.57
CA CYS A 58 -54.37 18.07 -17.96
C CYS A 58 -53.30 17.36 -17.14
N ASN A 59 -53.64 16.18 -16.61
CA ASN A 59 -52.68 15.38 -15.87
C ASN A 59 -51.48 15.08 -16.77
N ILE A 60 -50.26 15.21 -16.21
CA ILE A 60 -48.97 15.43 -16.88
C ILE A 60 -48.55 14.32 -17.88
N LYS A 61 -49.33 13.23 -18.02
CA LYS A 61 -48.97 12.05 -18.83
C LYS A 61 -49.99 11.64 -19.90
N THR A 62 -51.10 12.35 -20.09
CA THR A 62 -52.06 12.00 -21.16
C THR A 62 -51.68 12.68 -22.47
N SER A 63 -51.64 11.92 -23.56
CA SER A 63 -51.32 12.42 -24.90
C SER A 63 -52.39 13.34 -25.50
N SER A 64 -53.62 13.29 -25.01
CA SER A 64 -54.70 14.19 -25.40
C SER A 64 -55.17 15.04 -24.22
N CYS A 65 -55.34 16.33 -24.47
CA CYS A 65 -55.84 17.31 -23.52
C CYS A 65 -57.09 17.97 -24.12
N LEU A 66 -58.28 17.59 -23.65
CA LEU A 66 -59.55 18.04 -24.21
C LEU A 66 -60.28 18.97 -23.23
N LEU A 67 -60.49 20.22 -23.64
CA LEU A 67 -61.34 21.17 -22.93
C LEU A 67 -62.77 21.07 -23.49
N LYS A 68 -63.69 20.59 -22.67
CA LYS A 68 -65.11 20.42 -23.04
C LYS A 68 -65.94 21.64 -22.65
N LEU A 69 -66.73 22.14 -23.60
CA LEU A 69 -67.60 23.30 -23.48
C LEU A 69 -69.01 22.95 -23.95
N ASP A 70 -70.00 23.15 -23.08
CA ASP A 70 -71.40 23.01 -23.44
C ASP A 70 -71.99 24.38 -23.79
N VAL A 71 -72.45 24.54 -25.03
CA VAL A 71 -73.13 25.74 -25.51
C VAL A 71 -74.62 25.48 -25.53
N ILE A 72 -75.35 26.20 -24.68
CA ILE A 72 -76.81 26.12 -24.59
C ILE A 72 -77.39 27.37 -25.23
N ILE A 73 -78.16 27.18 -26.31
CA ILE A 73 -78.90 28.27 -26.98
C ILE A 73 -80.38 28.08 -26.70
N LYS A 74 -81.04 29.06 -26.08
CA LYS A 74 -82.47 28.98 -25.77
C LYS A 74 -83.35 29.47 -26.93
N ASN A 75 -84.63 29.12 -26.87
CA ASN A 75 -85.69 29.56 -27.79
C ASN A 75 -85.42 29.29 -29.29
N PRO A 76 -85.51 28.03 -29.76
CA PRO A 76 -85.73 26.78 -29.02
C PRO A 76 -84.46 26.30 -28.33
N ILE A 77 -84.57 25.48 -27.27
CA ILE A 77 -83.38 24.96 -26.56
C ILE A 77 -82.61 24.01 -27.48
N ARG A 78 -81.34 24.31 -27.70
CA ARG A 78 -80.36 23.43 -28.36
C ARG A 78 -79.07 23.41 -27.52
N ILE A 79 -78.48 22.23 -27.39
CA ILE A 79 -77.22 22.03 -26.67
C ILE A 79 -76.19 21.52 -27.67
N PHE A 80 -75.04 22.18 -27.73
CA PHE A 80 -73.90 21.77 -28.53
C PHE A 80 -72.74 21.46 -27.59
N ASN A 81 -72.17 20.27 -27.71
CA ASN A 81 -70.98 19.87 -26.97
C ASN A 81 -69.77 20.14 -27.87
N ILE A 82 -68.90 21.04 -27.45
CA ILE A 82 -67.70 21.44 -28.19
C ILE A 82 -66.49 20.94 -27.43
N GLU A 83 -65.58 20.27 -28.14
CA GLU A 83 -64.32 19.80 -27.58
C GLU A 83 -63.19 20.57 -28.23
N PHE A 84 -62.39 21.27 -27.41
CA PHE A 84 -61.15 21.90 -27.84
C PHE A 84 -59.99 20.99 -27.51
N GLU A 85 -59.20 20.62 -28.51
CA GLU A 85 -57.91 19.98 -28.28
C GLU A 85 -56.86 21.03 -27.95
N ILE A 86 -56.31 20.96 -26.74
CA ILE A 86 -55.21 21.82 -26.31
C ILE A 86 -53.92 21.15 -26.75
N LEU A 87 -53.25 21.78 -27.71
CA LEU A 87 -51.95 21.35 -28.20
C LEU A 87 -50.86 21.82 -27.24
N ASP A 88 -49.91 20.92 -27.00
CA ASP A 88 -48.73 21.16 -26.19
C ASP A 88 -47.72 22.08 -26.90
N ILE A 89 -47.02 22.91 -26.12
CA ILE A 89 -45.93 23.77 -26.60
C ILE A 89 -44.69 23.50 -25.75
N ASN A 90 -43.49 23.68 -26.32
CA ASN A 90 -42.24 23.48 -25.57
C ASN A 90 -41.93 24.68 -24.66
N ASP A 91 -42.67 24.82 -23.57
CA ASP A 91 -42.53 25.92 -22.61
C ASP A 91 -42.03 25.50 -21.22
N HIS A 92 -41.77 24.21 -21.00
CA HIS A 92 -40.91 23.70 -19.94
C HIS A 92 -39.58 23.21 -20.50
N ALA A 93 -38.64 22.91 -19.61
CA ALA A 93 -37.36 22.33 -19.97
C ALA A 93 -37.12 21.11 -19.08
N PRO A 94 -36.38 20.10 -19.57
CA PRO A 94 -36.02 18.96 -18.75
C PRO A 94 -35.30 19.43 -17.49
N HIS A 95 -35.65 18.87 -16.33
CA HIS A 95 -34.95 19.17 -15.08
C HIS A 95 -34.73 17.92 -14.25
N PHE A 96 -33.62 17.88 -13.53
CA PHE A 96 -33.33 16.79 -12.60
C PHE A 96 -33.84 17.13 -11.21
N ARG A 97 -34.36 16.13 -10.48
CA ARG A 97 -34.80 16.30 -9.09
C ARG A 97 -33.67 16.67 -8.14
N ARG A 98 -32.45 16.27 -8.47
CA ARG A 98 -31.21 16.58 -7.75
C ARG A 98 -30.20 17.08 -8.76
N GLU A 99 -29.55 18.20 -8.43
CA GLU A 99 -28.49 18.79 -9.27
C GLU A 99 -27.18 17.98 -9.21
N THR A 100 -27.01 17.16 -8.17
CA THR A 100 -25.83 16.31 -7.97
C THR A 100 -26.24 14.89 -7.62
N MET A 101 -25.59 13.93 -8.26
CA MET A 101 -25.73 12.50 -8.01
C MET A 101 -24.37 11.95 -7.57
N HIS A 102 -24.35 11.26 -6.43
CA HIS A 102 -23.16 10.58 -5.94
C HIS A 102 -23.29 9.09 -6.24
N LEU A 103 -22.26 8.52 -6.86
CA LEU A 103 -22.13 7.10 -7.10
C LEU A 103 -20.82 6.64 -6.46
N ASP A 104 -20.91 5.57 -5.69
CA ASP A 104 -19.74 4.92 -5.13
C ASP A 104 -19.54 3.61 -5.92
N ILE A 105 -18.44 3.52 -6.67
CA ILE A 105 -18.16 2.41 -7.58
C ILE A 105 -16.82 1.81 -7.21
N SER A 106 -16.76 0.53 -6.87
CA SER A 106 -15.49 -0.16 -6.61
C SER A 106 -14.60 -0.16 -7.83
N GLU A 107 -13.29 0.01 -7.64
CA GLU A 107 -12.34 -0.10 -8.76
C GLU A 107 -12.26 -1.49 -9.38
N SER A 108 -12.62 -2.51 -8.61
CA SER A 108 -12.79 -3.88 -9.08
C SER A 108 -14.07 -4.10 -9.91
N ALA A 109 -14.90 -3.06 -10.11
CA ALA A 109 -16.09 -3.12 -10.95
C ALA A 109 -15.72 -3.52 -12.38
N SER A 110 -16.49 -4.46 -12.93
CA SER A 110 -16.21 -4.99 -14.26
C SER A 110 -16.59 -3.99 -15.35
N PRO A 111 -15.76 -3.82 -16.39
CA PRO A 111 -16.22 -3.15 -17.60
C PRO A 111 -17.51 -3.81 -18.10
N ILE A 112 -18.48 -3.01 -18.55
CA ILE A 112 -19.86 -3.37 -18.96
C ILE A 112 -20.89 -3.29 -17.83
N GLU A 113 -20.46 -3.16 -16.56
CA GLU A 113 -21.39 -2.93 -15.45
C GLU A 113 -22.18 -1.62 -15.64
N ARG A 114 -23.46 -1.65 -15.22
CA ARG A 114 -24.43 -0.59 -15.45
C ARG A 114 -24.92 -0.02 -14.12
N PHE A 115 -24.93 1.30 -14.01
CA PHE A 115 -25.39 2.04 -12.84
C PHE A 115 -26.56 2.93 -13.23
N SER A 116 -27.74 2.64 -12.70
CA SER A 116 -28.94 3.42 -13.02
C SER A 116 -28.85 4.82 -12.41
N LEU A 117 -29.12 5.82 -13.25
CA LEU A 117 -29.09 7.23 -12.86
C LEU A 117 -30.50 7.75 -12.60
N ASN A 118 -30.59 8.88 -11.89
CA ASN A 118 -31.87 9.57 -11.75
C ASN A 118 -32.25 10.25 -13.07
N ASN A 119 -33.47 10.01 -13.52
CA ASN A 119 -33.95 10.59 -14.78
C ASN A 119 -34.32 12.06 -14.61
N ALA A 120 -34.18 12.82 -15.69
CA ALA A 120 -34.80 14.13 -15.79
C ALA A 120 -36.33 13.97 -15.91
N VAL A 121 -37.04 15.02 -15.54
CA VAL A 121 -38.49 15.12 -15.69
C VAL A 121 -38.77 16.33 -16.57
N ASP A 122 -39.67 16.15 -17.53
CA ASP A 122 -40.19 17.21 -18.37
C ASP A 122 -41.72 17.16 -18.31
N PRO A 123 -42.41 18.24 -17.87
CA PRO A 123 -43.86 18.33 -17.89
C PRO A 123 -44.49 18.28 -19.29
N ASP A 124 -43.74 18.64 -20.32
CA ASP A 124 -44.22 18.70 -21.71
C ASP A 124 -44.42 17.27 -22.27
N VAL A 125 -45.28 17.12 -23.28
CA VAL A 125 -45.70 15.80 -23.79
C VAL A 125 -45.32 15.58 -25.25
N GLY A 126 -45.35 14.31 -25.67
CA GLY A 126 -45.07 13.95 -27.06
C GLY A 126 -43.65 14.32 -27.47
N SER A 127 -43.50 15.07 -28.56
CA SER A 127 -42.19 15.49 -29.08
C SER A 127 -41.50 16.55 -28.24
N ASN A 128 -42.23 17.30 -27.41
CA ASN A 128 -41.66 18.34 -26.55
C ASN A 128 -41.13 17.75 -25.23
N SER A 129 -41.40 16.47 -24.95
CA SER A 129 -40.80 15.79 -23.81
C SER A 129 -39.36 15.37 -24.10
N ILE A 130 -38.72 14.75 -23.10
CA ILE A 130 -37.31 14.32 -23.15
C ILE A 130 -37.06 13.42 -24.37
N LYS A 131 -36.14 13.85 -25.23
CA LYS A 131 -35.78 13.14 -26.46
C LYS A 131 -34.51 12.32 -26.31
N THR A 132 -33.51 12.84 -25.61
CA THR A 132 -32.22 12.16 -25.42
C THR A 132 -31.49 12.64 -24.18
N TYR A 133 -30.51 11.86 -23.78
CA TYR A 133 -29.48 12.23 -22.82
C TYR A 133 -28.13 12.32 -23.53
N ALA A 134 -27.23 13.12 -22.96
CA ALA A 134 -25.84 13.22 -23.36
C ALA A 134 -24.96 13.27 -22.10
N LEU A 135 -23.82 12.59 -22.13
CA LEU A 135 -22.81 12.64 -21.08
C LEU A 135 -21.66 13.54 -21.54
N SER A 136 -21.03 14.25 -20.61
CA SER A 136 -19.72 14.87 -20.85
C SER A 136 -18.68 13.83 -21.30
N GLU A 137 -17.64 14.30 -21.98
CA GLU A 137 -16.52 13.46 -22.42
C GLU A 137 -15.89 12.71 -21.23
N SER A 138 -15.69 11.40 -21.41
CA SER A 138 -15.11 10.51 -20.40
C SER A 138 -14.49 9.29 -21.07
N ASP A 139 -13.31 8.88 -20.59
CA ASP A 139 -12.62 7.66 -21.06
C ASP A 139 -13.15 6.38 -20.40
N HIS A 140 -13.78 6.51 -19.23
CA HIS A 140 -14.21 5.37 -18.42
C HIS A 140 -15.69 5.11 -18.53
N PHE A 141 -16.51 6.14 -18.76
CA PHE A 141 -17.97 6.03 -18.71
C PHE A 141 -18.63 6.41 -20.02
N LYS A 142 -19.69 5.68 -20.37
CA LYS A 142 -20.67 6.08 -21.39
C LYS A 142 -22.07 5.99 -20.82
N ILE A 143 -23.05 6.53 -21.53
CA ILE A 143 -24.46 6.32 -21.18
C ILE A 143 -25.14 5.38 -22.17
N GLU A 144 -26.10 4.61 -21.66
CA GLU A 144 -27.02 3.81 -22.46
C GLU A 144 -28.45 4.24 -22.13
N ILE A 145 -29.22 4.57 -23.17
CA ILE A 145 -30.58 5.08 -23.01
C ILE A 145 -31.56 3.94 -23.29
N GLN A 146 -32.36 3.60 -22.29
CA GLN A 146 -33.45 2.63 -22.42
C GLN A 146 -34.77 3.37 -22.60
N THR A 147 -35.65 2.88 -23.48
CA THR A 147 -36.99 3.46 -23.68
C THR A 147 -38.03 2.53 -23.08
N GLY A 148 -38.79 3.04 -22.11
CA GLY A 148 -39.90 2.32 -21.49
C GLY A 148 -41.09 2.15 -22.43
N SER A 149 -42.03 1.30 -22.03
CA SER A 149 -43.26 1.04 -22.79
C SER A 149 -44.18 2.26 -22.91
N ASP A 150 -44.04 3.23 -21.99
CA ASP A 150 -44.75 4.51 -21.96
C ASP A 150 -44.02 5.62 -22.76
N GLY A 151 -42.90 5.30 -23.42
CA GLY A 151 -42.06 6.26 -24.12
C GLY A 151 -41.10 7.03 -23.21
N SER A 152 -41.14 6.82 -21.89
CA SER A 152 -40.20 7.42 -20.94
C SER A 152 -38.78 6.93 -21.23
N LYS A 153 -37.80 7.83 -21.17
CA LYS A 153 -36.39 7.50 -21.38
C LYS A 153 -35.65 7.40 -20.06
N TYR A 154 -35.00 6.26 -19.86
CA TYR A 154 -34.17 5.93 -18.70
C TYR A 154 -32.72 5.91 -19.13
N VAL A 155 -31.81 6.33 -18.24
CA VAL A 155 -30.38 6.37 -18.54
C VAL A 155 -29.57 5.60 -17.51
N ASP A 156 -28.75 4.69 -18.01
CA ASP A 156 -27.75 3.99 -17.21
C ASP A 156 -26.36 4.53 -17.57
N LEU A 157 -25.53 4.73 -16.56
CA LEU A 157 -24.10 4.91 -16.72
C LEU A 157 -23.46 3.54 -16.90
N VAL A 158 -22.66 3.35 -17.94
CA VAL A 158 -22.01 2.09 -18.26
C VAL A 158 -20.51 2.28 -18.15
N LEU A 159 -19.88 1.47 -17.31
CA LEU A 159 -18.42 1.42 -17.22
C LEU A 159 -17.86 0.76 -18.48
N THR A 160 -16.88 1.38 -19.12
CA THR A 160 -16.30 0.91 -20.39
C THR A 160 -14.84 0.50 -20.26
N LYS A 161 -14.15 1.06 -19.27
CA LYS A 161 -12.76 0.80 -18.95
C LYS A 161 -12.65 0.62 -17.43
N ALA A 162 -11.75 -0.25 -16.98
CA ALA A 162 -11.49 -0.44 -15.56
C ALA A 162 -11.18 0.90 -14.88
N LEU A 163 -11.59 1.01 -13.61
CA LEU A 163 -11.24 2.11 -12.73
C LEU A 163 -9.98 1.72 -11.95
N ASP A 164 -9.31 2.73 -11.43
CA ASP A 164 -8.08 2.61 -10.65
C ASP A 164 -8.07 3.83 -9.72
N ARG A 165 -8.28 3.59 -8.43
CA ARG A 165 -8.44 4.63 -7.42
C ARG A 165 -7.11 5.32 -7.15
N GLU A 166 -6.01 4.59 -7.15
CA GLU A 166 -4.63 5.08 -6.97
C GLU A 166 -4.25 6.08 -8.07
N VAL A 167 -4.79 5.91 -9.28
CA VAL A 167 -4.63 6.86 -10.38
C VAL A 167 -5.66 7.99 -10.33
N GLN A 168 -6.95 7.68 -10.16
CA GLN A 168 -8.01 8.68 -10.11
C GLN A 168 -9.19 8.26 -9.22
N ALA A 169 -9.18 8.71 -7.97
CA ALA A 169 -10.23 8.40 -6.99
C ALA A 169 -11.60 9.05 -7.26
N VAL A 170 -11.69 10.14 -8.05
CA VAL A 170 -12.95 10.86 -8.30
C VAL A 170 -13.11 11.24 -9.77
N HIS A 171 -14.25 10.88 -10.35
CA HIS A 171 -14.67 11.35 -11.68
C HIS A 171 -15.88 12.29 -11.59
N ASN A 172 -15.72 13.48 -12.14
CA ASN A 172 -16.79 14.48 -12.24
C ASN A 172 -17.34 14.50 -13.66
N LEU A 173 -18.60 14.11 -13.83
CA LEU A 173 -19.28 14.02 -15.11
C LEU A 173 -20.50 14.94 -15.11
N ILE A 174 -20.94 15.36 -16.30
CA ILE A 174 -22.15 16.15 -16.48
C ILE A 174 -23.12 15.37 -17.36
N LEU A 175 -24.32 15.11 -16.83
CA LEU A 175 -25.42 14.52 -17.57
C LEU A 175 -26.35 15.64 -18.05
N THR A 176 -26.62 15.67 -19.35
CA THR A 176 -27.52 16.64 -19.99
C THR A 176 -28.73 15.91 -20.55
N ALA A 177 -29.92 16.32 -20.15
CA ALA A 177 -31.19 15.89 -20.76
C ALA A 177 -31.63 16.94 -21.77
N VAL A 178 -32.04 16.52 -22.96
CA VAL A 178 -32.48 17.41 -24.06
C VAL A 178 -33.86 16.98 -24.52
N ASP A 179 -34.78 17.94 -24.59
CA ASP A 179 -36.12 17.74 -25.14
C ASP A 179 -36.10 17.61 -26.67
N GLY A 180 -37.25 17.31 -27.27
CA GLY A 180 -37.41 17.26 -28.73
C GLY A 180 -38.08 18.49 -29.35
N GLY A 181 -38.31 19.55 -28.56
CA GLY A 181 -39.05 20.72 -28.97
C GLY A 181 -38.25 21.66 -29.89
N LEU A 182 -38.93 22.71 -30.38
CA LEU A 182 -38.35 23.75 -31.23
C LEU A 182 -38.74 25.14 -30.70
N PRO A 183 -37.81 25.93 -30.12
CA PRO A 183 -36.40 25.60 -29.89
C PRO A 183 -36.24 24.47 -28.85
N ALA A 184 -35.18 23.67 -29.00
CA ALA A 184 -34.87 22.62 -28.03
C ALA A 184 -34.35 23.22 -26.72
N ARG A 185 -34.74 22.65 -25.59
CA ARG A 185 -34.28 23.05 -24.26
C ARG A 185 -33.65 21.86 -23.54
N SER A 186 -32.90 22.17 -22.49
CA SER A 186 -32.07 21.18 -21.81
C SER A 186 -31.92 21.49 -20.33
N GLY A 187 -31.74 20.43 -19.54
CA GLY A 187 -31.31 20.52 -18.14
C GLY A 187 -30.08 19.67 -17.89
N THR A 188 -29.32 20.02 -16.86
CA THR A 188 -28.06 19.36 -16.51
C THR A 188 -28.04 18.92 -15.06
N ALA A 189 -27.33 17.82 -14.78
CA ALA A 189 -26.97 17.39 -13.43
C ALA A 189 -25.51 16.93 -13.40
N SER A 190 -24.84 17.13 -12.27
CA SER A 190 -23.48 16.64 -12.03
C SER A 190 -23.54 15.21 -11.47
N ILE A 191 -22.69 14.33 -11.98
CA ILE A 191 -22.47 13.00 -11.43
C ILE A 191 -21.06 12.98 -10.87
N ILE A 192 -20.95 12.71 -9.57
CA ILE A 192 -19.70 12.54 -8.87
C ILE A 192 -19.56 11.06 -8.59
N VAL A 193 -18.62 10.42 -9.28
CA VAL A 193 -18.26 9.03 -9.03
C VAL A 193 -17.08 9.02 -8.08
N ASN A 194 -17.28 8.50 -6.88
CA ASN A 194 -16.21 8.16 -5.96
C ASN A 194 -15.80 6.71 -6.22
N VAL A 195 -14.52 6.50 -6.52
CA VAL A 195 -13.98 5.16 -6.70
C VAL A 195 -13.71 4.57 -5.32
N LEU A 196 -14.32 3.42 -5.03
CA LEU A 196 -14.10 2.71 -3.76
C LEU A 196 -12.90 1.80 -3.88
N ASP A 197 -12.05 1.90 -2.87
CA ASP A 197 -10.83 1.12 -2.68
C ASP A 197 -11.11 -0.38 -2.59
N THR A 198 -10.23 -1.16 -3.22
CA THR A 198 -10.16 -2.62 -3.15
C THR A 198 -8.71 -3.00 -2.88
N ASN A 199 -8.48 -4.03 -2.06
CA ASN A 199 -7.12 -4.49 -1.73
C ASN A 199 -6.46 -5.17 -2.93
N ASP A 200 -5.90 -4.40 -3.86
CA ASP A 200 -5.28 -4.87 -5.10
C ASP A 200 -3.80 -4.49 -5.24
N ASN A 201 -3.27 -3.65 -4.33
CA ASN A 201 -1.85 -3.42 -4.16
C ASN A 201 -1.32 -4.26 -2.99
N ALA A 202 -0.20 -4.95 -3.21
CA ALA A 202 0.47 -5.69 -2.15
C ALA A 202 1.55 -4.82 -1.50
N PRO A 203 1.84 -4.98 -0.20
CA PRO A 203 2.93 -4.25 0.44
C PRO A 203 4.25 -4.47 -0.29
N GLN A 204 4.93 -3.40 -0.69
CA GLN A 204 6.16 -3.47 -1.47
C GLN A 204 7.34 -2.90 -0.69
N PHE A 205 8.40 -3.69 -0.54
CA PHE A 205 9.68 -3.24 0.02
C PHE A 205 10.53 -2.50 -1.04
N ASP A 206 11.34 -1.54 -0.57
CA ASP A 206 12.30 -0.82 -1.43
C ASP A 206 13.32 -1.75 -2.10
N HIS A 207 13.71 -2.83 -1.41
CA HIS A 207 14.67 -3.81 -1.88
C HIS A 207 14.21 -5.24 -1.59
N GLN A 208 14.51 -6.17 -2.50
CA GLN A 208 14.26 -7.60 -2.26
C GLN A 208 15.25 -8.20 -1.26
N VAL A 209 16.48 -7.67 -1.21
CA VAL A 209 17.54 -8.09 -0.30
C VAL A 209 18.18 -6.86 0.33
N TYR A 210 18.24 -6.85 1.66
CA TYR A 210 18.98 -5.86 2.45
C TYR A 210 20.24 -6.53 2.99
N SER A 211 21.40 -5.88 2.85
CA SER A 211 22.67 -6.36 3.39
C SER A 211 23.18 -5.37 4.41
N ILE A 212 23.43 -5.83 5.64
CA ILE A 212 23.87 -4.99 6.75
C ILE A 212 24.98 -5.68 7.51
N ASN A 213 25.93 -4.88 8.00
CA ASN A 213 26.96 -5.34 8.91
C ASN A 213 26.58 -4.97 10.34
N ILE A 214 26.84 -5.86 11.28
CA ILE A 214 26.70 -5.59 12.71
C ILE A 214 27.95 -6.09 13.43
N THR A 215 28.53 -5.28 14.30
CA THR A 215 29.61 -5.74 15.16
C THR A 215 29.06 -6.74 16.17
N GLU A 216 29.78 -7.83 16.39
CA GLU A 216 29.45 -8.72 17.50
C GLU A 216 29.48 -7.99 18.84
N ASN A 217 28.93 -8.61 19.89
CA ASN A 217 28.78 -8.00 21.21
C ASN A 217 27.99 -6.68 21.22
N SER A 218 27.29 -6.34 20.12
CA SER A 218 26.41 -5.18 20.04
C SER A 218 25.38 -5.22 21.18
N PRO A 219 25.18 -4.10 21.92
CA PRO A 219 24.25 -4.09 23.04
C PRO A 219 22.84 -4.50 22.64
N ILE A 220 22.17 -5.25 23.52
CA ILE A 220 20.75 -5.59 23.35
C ILE A 220 19.93 -4.30 23.19
N GLY A 221 19.05 -4.29 22.21
CA GLY A 221 18.24 -3.13 21.82
C GLY A 221 18.84 -2.26 20.72
N THR A 222 20.07 -2.54 20.26
CA THR A 222 20.69 -1.86 19.11
C THR A 222 19.81 -2.02 17.87
N LEU A 223 19.54 -0.91 17.17
CA LEU A 223 18.79 -0.92 15.92
C LEU A 223 19.69 -1.41 14.79
N VAL A 224 19.27 -2.51 14.15
CA VAL A 224 19.99 -3.12 13.03
C VAL A 224 19.52 -2.49 11.72
N LEU A 225 18.22 -2.53 11.47
CA LEU A 225 17.60 -2.03 10.25
C LEU A 225 16.18 -1.59 10.57
N LYS A 226 15.74 -0.51 9.93
CA LYS A 226 14.32 -0.16 9.87
C LYS A 226 13.80 -0.49 8.48
N LEU A 227 12.90 -1.47 8.42
CA LEU A 227 12.23 -1.83 7.18
C LEU A 227 11.19 -0.77 6.82
N ASN A 228 10.96 -0.65 5.51
CA ASN A 228 9.93 0.20 4.96
C ASN A 228 9.29 -0.53 3.78
N ALA A 229 8.09 -1.03 4.00
CA ALA A 229 7.19 -1.46 2.95
C ALA A 229 6.13 -0.37 2.73
N THR A 230 5.74 -0.16 1.48
CA THR A 230 4.71 0.79 1.08
C THR A 230 3.55 0.04 0.43
N ASP A 231 2.33 0.48 0.72
CA ASP A 231 1.11 -0.02 0.12
C ASP A 231 0.29 1.20 -0.35
N LEU A 232 -0.29 1.12 -1.54
CA LEU A 232 -0.94 2.26 -2.21
C LEU A 232 -2.44 2.35 -1.92
N ASP A 233 -3.02 1.29 -1.33
CA ASP A 233 -4.45 1.20 -1.04
C ASP A 233 -4.86 2.15 0.11
N GLU A 234 -6.13 2.14 0.51
CA GLU A 234 -6.67 3.03 1.53
C GLU A 234 -7.06 2.33 2.85
N GLY A 235 -6.73 2.97 3.98
CA GLY A 235 -7.14 2.50 5.29
C GLY A 235 -6.55 1.12 5.63
N PRO A 236 -7.34 0.15 6.11
CA PRO A 236 -6.82 -1.18 6.46
C PRO A 236 -6.11 -1.90 5.31
N ASN A 237 -6.49 -1.62 4.06
CA ASN A 237 -5.86 -2.22 2.88
C ASN A 237 -4.40 -1.75 2.71
N SER A 238 -4.01 -0.59 3.26
CA SER A 238 -2.60 -0.13 3.29
C SER A 238 -1.94 -0.14 4.66
N GLU A 239 -2.62 -0.61 5.70
CA GLU A 239 -2.05 -0.73 7.05
C GLU A 239 -1.16 -1.98 7.16
N ILE A 240 0.15 -1.78 7.12
CA ILE A 240 1.13 -2.88 7.05
C ILE A 240 1.54 -3.37 8.45
N MET A 241 1.65 -4.69 8.59
CA MET A 241 2.36 -5.36 9.69
C MET A 241 3.51 -6.24 9.19
N TYR A 242 4.60 -6.29 9.97
CA TYR A 242 5.81 -7.03 9.65
C TYR A 242 5.97 -8.31 10.49
N PHE A 243 6.41 -9.39 9.86
CA PHE A 243 6.58 -10.71 10.50
C PHE A 243 7.82 -11.44 10.00
N PHE A 244 8.46 -12.21 10.87
CA PHE A 244 9.36 -13.27 10.43
C PHE A 244 8.55 -14.37 9.74
N THR A 245 9.02 -14.83 8.59
CA THR A 245 8.45 -16.00 7.94
C THR A 245 9.00 -17.29 8.54
N LEU A 246 8.37 -18.42 8.20
CA LEU A 246 8.80 -19.76 8.61
C LEU A 246 10.20 -20.14 8.09
N TYR A 247 10.76 -19.38 7.14
CA TYR A 247 12.11 -19.61 6.62
C TYR A 247 13.19 -18.98 7.49
N THR A 248 12.84 -18.08 8.42
CA THR A 248 13.80 -17.52 9.39
C THR A 248 14.05 -18.53 10.50
N SER A 249 15.31 -18.89 10.74
CA SER A 249 15.67 -19.89 11.76
C SER A 249 15.26 -19.47 13.18
N GLU A 250 14.93 -20.43 14.04
CA GLU A 250 14.55 -20.17 15.44
C GLU A 250 15.65 -19.39 16.18
N LYS A 251 16.91 -19.80 16.00
CA LYS A 251 18.08 -19.12 16.56
C LYS A 251 18.17 -17.65 16.13
N THR A 252 17.87 -17.33 14.87
CA THR A 252 17.83 -15.95 14.39
C THR A 252 16.69 -15.15 15.03
N GLN A 253 15.52 -15.77 15.27
CA GLN A 253 14.38 -15.13 15.95
C GLN A 253 14.61 -14.95 17.47
N GLU A 254 15.50 -15.73 18.06
CA GLU A 254 15.98 -15.54 19.44
C GLU A 254 16.93 -14.34 19.51
N MET A 255 17.86 -14.22 18.55
CA MET A 255 18.87 -13.16 18.48
C MET A 255 18.33 -11.78 18.06
N PHE A 256 17.29 -11.73 17.21
CA PHE A 256 16.71 -10.47 16.72
C PHE A 256 15.22 -10.36 17.00
N GLY A 257 14.79 -9.17 17.41
CA GLY A 257 13.39 -8.80 17.50
C GLY A 257 12.96 -7.96 16.31
N LEU A 258 11.80 -8.26 15.73
CA LEU A 258 11.13 -7.45 14.72
C LEU A 258 9.90 -6.78 15.32
N ASN A 259 9.82 -5.46 15.23
CA ASN A 259 8.62 -4.72 15.61
C ASN A 259 7.56 -4.83 14.50
N PRO A 260 6.37 -5.40 14.78
CA PRO A 260 5.36 -5.64 13.75
C PRO A 260 4.74 -4.35 13.19
N ASN A 261 4.78 -3.23 13.91
CA ASN A 261 4.14 -1.99 13.46
C ASN A 261 5.15 -1.01 12.83
N THR A 262 6.40 -1.01 13.30
CA THR A 262 7.41 -0.03 12.83
C THR A 262 8.40 -0.60 11.82
N GLY A 263 8.49 -1.93 11.70
CA GLY A 263 9.49 -2.60 10.86
C GLY A 263 10.91 -2.52 11.44
N ASP A 264 11.09 -2.07 12.69
CA ASP A 264 12.40 -2.00 13.33
C ASP A 264 12.89 -3.41 13.70
N ILE A 265 14.06 -3.79 13.19
CA ILE A 265 14.81 -4.96 13.59
C ILE A 265 15.85 -4.55 14.64
N LYS A 266 15.83 -5.17 15.81
CA LYS A 266 16.73 -4.87 16.92
C LYS A 266 17.40 -6.13 17.46
N VAL A 267 18.62 -5.96 17.96
CA VAL A 267 19.33 -7.00 18.71
C VAL A 267 18.53 -7.34 19.97
N LYS A 268 18.29 -8.62 20.21
CA LYS A 268 17.53 -9.16 21.34
C LYS A 268 18.40 -10.02 22.26
N ASP A 269 19.42 -10.65 21.71
CA ASP A 269 20.40 -11.46 22.45
C ASP A 269 21.83 -11.15 21.99
N VAL A 270 22.82 -11.69 22.70
CA VAL A 270 24.24 -11.56 22.37
C VAL A 270 24.51 -12.23 21.02
N ILE A 271 25.32 -11.55 20.21
CA ILE A 271 25.79 -12.03 18.91
C ILE A 271 27.29 -12.26 19.06
N ASP A 272 27.72 -13.46 18.71
CA ASP A 272 29.09 -13.97 18.81
C ASP A 272 29.51 -14.41 17.39
N PHE A 273 30.59 -13.79 16.89
CA PHE A 273 31.11 -14.01 15.54
C PHE A 273 31.73 -15.40 15.38
N GLU A 274 32.40 -15.91 16.41
CA GLU A 274 32.99 -17.25 16.47
C GLU A 274 31.90 -18.33 16.33
N GLU A 275 30.69 -18.04 16.80
CA GLU A 275 29.54 -18.94 16.66
C GLU A 275 28.82 -18.79 15.30
N ILE A 276 28.46 -17.56 14.89
CA ILE A 276 27.75 -17.30 13.62
C ILE A 276 28.23 -16.03 12.93
N LYS A 277 28.68 -16.18 11.69
CA LYS A 277 29.20 -15.07 10.86
C LYS A 277 28.15 -14.40 9.98
N ILE A 278 27.11 -15.13 9.58
CA ILE A 278 26.06 -14.65 8.67
C ILE A 278 24.70 -15.15 9.16
N LEU A 279 23.75 -14.23 9.32
CA LEU A 279 22.37 -14.51 9.68
C LEU A 279 21.46 -14.05 8.55
N GLU A 280 20.46 -14.87 8.24
CA GLU A 280 19.47 -14.59 7.21
C GLU A 280 18.08 -14.50 7.84
N MET A 281 17.40 -13.37 7.59
CA MET A 281 16.03 -13.12 8.05
C MET A 281 15.12 -12.96 6.84
N HIS A 282 14.15 -13.86 6.71
CA HIS A 282 13.10 -13.76 5.69
C HIS A 282 11.88 -13.07 6.28
N ILE A 283 11.62 -11.86 5.84
CA ILE A 283 10.58 -10.98 6.37
C ILE A 283 9.38 -10.93 5.42
N GLN A 284 8.18 -10.90 5.99
CA GLN A 284 6.95 -10.63 5.28
C GLN A 284 6.29 -9.36 5.82
N ALA A 285 5.91 -8.47 4.89
CA ALA A 285 4.96 -7.39 5.16
C ALA A 285 3.58 -7.85 4.70
N LYS A 286 2.55 -7.58 5.51
CA LYS A 286 1.16 -7.99 5.26
C LYS A 286 0.23 -6.84 5.60
N ASP A 287 -0.67 -6.49 4.69
CA ASP A 287 -1.71 -5.50 4.97
C ASP A 287 -2.80 -6.02 5.93
N GLN A 288 -3.78 -5.17 6.25
CA GLN A 288 -4.92 -5.50 7.11
C GLN A 288 -6.26 -5.53 6.36
N GLY A 289 -6.23 -5.70 5.04
CA GLY A 289 -7.43 -5.82 4.22
C GLY A 289 -8.27 -7.06 4.55
N HIS A 290 -9.50 -7.12 4.03
CA HIS A 290 -10.36 -8.30 4.22
C HIS A 290 -9.76 -9.57 3.60
N HIS A 291 -9.06 -9.40 2.47
CA HIS A 291 -8.26 -10.43 1.80
C HIS A 291 -6.81 -9.94 1.73
N PRO A 292 -6.01 -10.15 2.79
CA PRO A 292 -4.71 -9.52 2.85
C PRO A 292 -3.74 -10.01 1.78
N LEU A 293 -3.00 -9.07 1.22
CA LEU A 293 -1.87 -9.30 0.34
C LEU A 293 -0.57 -9.20 1.14
N THR A 294 0.52 -9.70 0.55
CA THR A 294 1.81 -9.78 1.24
C THR A 294 2.97 -9.48 0.31
N GLY A 295 3.94 -8.71 0.80
CA GLY A 295 5.27 -8.58 0.23
C GLY A 295 6.31 -9.34 1.05
N GLN A 296 7.45 -9.66 0.43
CA GLN A 296 8.55 -10.35 1.11
C GLN A 296 9.89 -9.70 0.76
N CYS A 297 10.82 -9.72 1.72
CA CYS A 297 12.22 -9.37 1.52
C CYS A 297 13.12 -10.26 2.39
N THR A 298 14.40 -10.33 2.03
CA THR A 298 15.44 -10.99 2.82
C THR A 298 16.38 -9.95 3.42
N VAL A 299 16.76 -10.11 4.68
CA VAL A 299 17.79 -9.31 5.34
C VAL A 299 18.97 -10.22 5.67
N MET A 300 20.10 -9.95 5.04
CA MET A 300 21.39 -10.60 5.27
C MET A 300 22.20 -9.76 6.25
N VAL A 301 22.47 -10.33 7.43
CA VAL A 301 23.29 -9.70 8.47
C VAL A 301 24.65 -10.37 8.48
N TYR A 302 25.69 -9.58 8.22
CA TYR A 302 27.08 -9.99 8.32
C TYR A 302 27.62 -9.54 9.67
N VAL A 303 28.10 -10.47 10.48
CA VAL A 303 28.69 -10.15 11.77
C VAL A 303 30.14 -9.72 11.54
N GLU A 304 30.52 -8.59 12.12
CA GLU A 304 31.89 -8.09 12.14
C GLU A 304 32.56 -8.50 13.44
N ASP A 305 33.70 -9.16 13.28
CA ASP A 305 34.59 -9.65 14.31
C ASP A 305 35.22 -8.50 15.13
N VAL A 306 35.21 -8.66 16.44
CA VAL A 306 35.86 -7.81 17.44
C VAL A 306 36.83 -8.67 18.23
N ASN A 307 38.04 -8.16 18.48
CA ASN A 307 39.03 -8.85 19.29
C ASN A 307 38.52 -9.06 20.72
N ASP A 308 37.96 -10.23 21.02
CA ASP A 308 37.30 -10.57 22.27
C ASP A 308 37.76 -11.93 22.86
N ASN A 309 38.56 -12.68 22.10
CA ASN A 309 39.22 -13.89 22.58
C ASN A 309 40.70 -13.64 22.88
N TYR A 310 41.24 -14.40 23.84
CA TYR A 310 42.66 -14.37 24.15
C TYR A 310 43.38 -15.50 23.39
N PRO A 311 44.62 -15.28 22.93
CA PRO A 311 45.39 -16.32 22.28
C PRO A 311 45.81 -17.43 23.25
N GLU A 312 45.45 -18.68 22.94
CA GLU A 312 45.75 -19.86 23.76
C GLU A 312 47.04 -20.56 23.28
N ILE A 313 47.97 -20.82 24.20
CA ILE A 313 49.21 -21.56 23.91
C ILE A 313 49.01 -23.06 24.19
N THR A 314 49.36 -23.91 23.22
CA THR A 314 49.37 -25.37 23.36
C THR A 314 50.77 -25.94 23.10
N VAL A 315 51.37 -26.59 24.10
CA VAL A 315 52.65 -27.28 23.92
C VAL A 315 52.41 -28.65 23.27
N LYS A 316 52.84 -28.80 22.01
CA LYS A 316 52.64 -30.04 21.22
C LYS A 316 53.70 -31.09 21.52
N SER A 317 54.93 -30.65 21.75
CA SER A 317 56.05 -31.53 22.10
C SER A 317 57.04 -30.75 22.95
N LEU A 318 57.56 -31.39 24.00
CA LEU A 318 58.55 -30.80 24.89
C LEU A 318 59.56 -31.85 25.33
N ARG A 319 60.84 -31.50 25.22
CA ARG A 319 61.93 -32.25 25.85
C ARG A 319 62.14 -31.70 27.25
N SER A 320 61.78 -32.49 28.26
CA SER A 320 61.99 -32.13 29.67
C SER A 320 63.45 -32.05 30.05
N THR A 321 64.31 -32.79 29.34
CA THR A 321 65.75 -32.76 29.52
C THR A 321 66.50 -32.58 28.21
N VAL A 322 67.56 -31.78 28.27
CA VAL A 322 68.45 -31.46 27.16
C VAL A 322 69.87 -31.76 27.63
N LYS A 323 70.71 -32.30 26.75
CA LYS A 323 72.14 -32.51 27.06
C LYS A 323 72.89 -31.19 26.87
N GLU A 324 73.86 -30.87 27.71
CA GLU A 324 74.65 -29.63 27.56
C GLU A 324 75.42 -29.58 26.23
N ASN A 325 75.88 -30.74 25.76
CA ASN A 325 76.58 -30.92 24.48
C ASN A 325 75.63 -31.05 23.28
N VAL A 326 74.36 -30.67 23.43
CA VAL A 326 73.39 -30.70 22.34
C VAL A 326 73.86 -29.77 21.21
N PRO A 327 73.77 -30.19 19.94
CA PRO A 327 74.10 -29.31 18.82
C PRO A 327 73.19 -28.07 18.80
N ILE A 328 73.78 -26.91 18.50
CA ILE A 328 73.05 -25.69 18.16
C ILE A 328 72.12 -25.99 16.97
N GLY A 329 70.89 -25.47 17.01
CA GLY A 329 69.83 -25.77 16.05
C GLY A 329 68.92 -26.93 16.46
N THR A 330 69.16 -27.58 17.61
CA THR A 330 68.26 -28.65 18.08
C THR A 330 66.93 -28.08 18.60
N VAL A 331 65.82 -28.60 18.08
CA VAL A 331 64.46 -28.29 18.56
C VAL A 331 64.20 -28.96 19.91
N ILE A 332 63.84 -28.17 20.90
CA ILE A 332 63.57 -28.63 22.27
C ILE A 332 62.08 -28.58 22.64
N ALA A 333 61.31 -27.71 21.98
CA ALA A 333 59.86 -27.68 22.11
C ALA A 333 59.19 -27.30 20.79
N LEU A 334 57.99 -27.83 20.58
CA LEU A 334 57.06 -27.40 19.53
C LEU A 334 55.82 -26.83 20.21
N VAL A 335 55.52 -25.58 19.92
CA VAL A 335 54.43 -24.81 20.53
C VAL A 335 53.45 -24.41 19.43
N GLY A 336 52.18 -24.72 19.62
CA GLY A 336 51.09 -24.18 18.82
C GLY A 336 50.43 -23.02 19.55
N ILE A 337 49.93 -22.03 18.82
CA ILE A 337 49.10 -20.95 19.35
C ILE A 337 47.80 -20.95 18.58
N HIS A 338 46.69 -20.84 19.28
CA HIS A 338 45.37 -20.73 18.67
C HIS A 338 44.64 -19.54 19.27
N ASP A 339 44.27 -18.61 18.40
CA ASP A 339 43.28 -17.59 18.70
C ASP A 339 41.98 -17.95 17.95
N ARG A 340 40.84 -17.68 18.59
CA ARG A 340 39.52 -17.98 18.00
C ARG A 340 39.04 -16.86 17.07
N ASP A 341 39.54 -15.65 17.30
CA ASP A 341 39.22 -14.50 16.48
C ASP A 341 39.74 -14.71 15.05
N SER A 342 39.20 -13.96 14.10
CA SER A 342 39.58 -14.01 12.69
C SER A 342 40.38 -12.77 12.26
N GLY A 343 40.87 -12.78 11.01
CA GLY A 343 41.56 -11.62 10.45
C GLY A 343 42.86 -11.28 11.17
N ASP A 344 43.02 -10.00 11.55
CA ASP A 344 44.17 -9.55 12.34
C ASP A 344 43.99 -9.77 13.84
N ASN A 345 42.73 -9.84 14.33
CA ASN A 345 42.40 -10.16 15.72
C ASN A 345 42.97 -11.54 16.09
N GLY A 346 42.75 -12.55 15.23
CA GLY A 346 43.31 -13.89 15.46
C GLY A 346 44.81 -14.08 15.15
N LYS A 347 45.54 -13.05 14.70
CA LYS A 347 46.98 -13.18 14.39
C LYS A 347 47.80 -12.87 15.62
N VAL A 348 48.79 -13.71 15.87
CA VAL A 348 49.56 -13.70 17.11
C VAL A 348 51.05 -13.47 16.89
N ASP A 349 51.66 -12.78 17.84
CA ASP A 349 53.09 -12.60 17.99
C ASP A 349 53.59 -13.29 19.27
N LEU A 350 54.58 -14.16 19.13
CA LEU A 350 55.17 -14.92 20.23
C LEU A 350 56.59 -14.43 20.52
N SER A 351 56.89 -14.24 21.79
CA SER A 351 58.23 -13.85 22.27
C SER A 351 58.66 -14.69 23.47
N ILE A 352 59.97 -14.80 23.67
CA ILE A 352 60.62 -15.39 24.86
C ILE A 352 61.34 -14.29 25.63
N GLY A 353 61.60 -14.54 26.92
CA GLY A 353 62.41 -13.65 27.75
C GLY A 353 63.78 -13.32 27.13
N GLU A 354 64.27 -12.11 27.39
CA GLU A 354 65.59 -11.68 26.93
C GLU A 354 66.72 -12.49 27.59
N GLN A 355 67.87 -12.61 26.91
CA GLN A 355 69.10 -13.25 27.43
C GLN A 355 69.01 -14.78 27.67
N LEU A 356 68.20 -15.48 26.89
CA LEU A 356 68.14 -16.94 26.89
C LEU A 356 68.95 -17.54 25.72
N PRO A 357 69.65 -18.68 25.88
CA PRO A 357 70.39 -19.38 24.81
C PRO A 357 69.45 -20.16 23.86
N PHE A 358 68.22 -19.66 23.69
CA PHE A 358 67.19 -20.25 22.86
C PHE A 358 66.61 -19.19 21.93
N VAL A 359 66.11 -19.62 20.78
CA VAL A 359 65.40 -18.78 19.81
C VAL A 359 64.10 -19.44 19.39
N LEU A 360 63.07 -18.63 19.12
CA LEU A 360 61.82 -19.09 18.53
C LEU A 360 61.89 -18.98 17.01
N ASN A 361 61.75 -20.10 16.32
CA ASN A 361 61.60 -20.15 14.87
C ASN A 361 60.13 -20.39 14.52
N LYS A 362 59.56 -19.52 13.69
CA LYS A 362 58.19 -19.67 13.20
C LYS A 362 58.17 -20.75 12.11
N SER A 363 57.50 -21.88 12.37
CA SER A 363 57.37 -22.99 11.42
C SER A 363 56.10 -22.87 10.56
N SER A 364 55.03 -22.29 11.09
CA SER A 364 53.84 -21.86 10.34
C SER A 364 53.18 -20.65 11.02
N GLU A 365 52.05 -20.16 10.50
CA GLU A 365 51.32 -19.02 11.12
C GLU A 365 51.04 -19.22 12.62
N SER A 366 50.63 -20.43 13.01
CA SER A 366 50.25 -20.78 14.39
C SER A 366 51.20 -21.74 15.10
N ASN A 367 52.39 -22.04 14.54
CA ASN A 367 53.32 -22.99 15.15
C ASN A 367 54.74 -22.44 15.22
N PHE A 368 55.37 -22.68 16.36
CA PHE A 368 56.69 -22.18 16.72
C PHE A 368 57.55 -23.31 17.28
N GLU A 369 58.81 -23.32 16.85
CA GLU A 369 59.83 -24.24 17.32
C GLU A 369 60.78 -23.48 18.25
N LEU A 370 60.94 -23.98 19.47
CA LEU A 370 61.96 -23.48 20.40
C LEU A 370 63.25 -24.23 20.16
N VAL A 371 64.30 -23.50 19.79
CA VAL A 371 65.55 -24.07 19.28
C VAL A 371 66.74 -23.55 20.10
N VAL A 372 67.71 -24.42 20.35
CA VAL A 372 68.98 -24.05 20.99
C VAL A 372 69.78 -23.14 20.05
N SER A 373 70.10 -21.91 20.48
CA SER A 373 70.84 -20.92 19.67
C SER A 373 72.30 -20.77 20.10
N GLU A 374 72.64 -21.12 21.35
CA GLU A 374 73.98 -21.01 21.91
C GLU A 374 74.40 -22.31 22.61
N SER A 375 75.70 -22.46 22.89
CA SER A 375 76.20 -23.60 23.67
C SER A 375 75.67 -23.55 25.11
N LEU A 376 75.21 -24.69 25.61
CA LEU A 376 74.66 -24.82 26.95
C LEU A 376 75.76 -25.33 27.90
N ASP A 377 75.81 -24.78 29.11
CA ASP A 377 76.75 -25.19 30.14
C ASP A 377 76.01 -25.36 31.48
N ARG A 378 75.92 -26.61 31.94
CA ARG A 378 75.14 -26.98 33.13
C ARG A 378 75.77 -26.45 34.41
N GLU A 379 77.10 -26.37 34.47
CA GLU A 379 77.81 -25.87 35.65
C GLU A 379 77.59 -24.36 35.85
N THR A 380 77.33 -23.62 34.77
CA THR A 380 76.99 -22.20 34.82
C THR A 380 75.49 -22.00 35.08
N VAL A 381 74.62 -22.63 34.29
CA VAL A 381 73.16 -22.55 34.45
C VAL A 381 72.54 -23.95 34.38
N PRO A 382 72.17 -24.55 35.52
CA PRO A 382 71.67 -25.93 35.57
C PRO A 382 70.19 -26.07 35.19
N GLU A 383 69.47 -24.96 35.08
CA GLU A 383 68.03 -24.93 34.80
C GLU A 383 67.64 -23.61 34.13
N TYR A 384 66.83 -23.67 33.08
CA TYR A 384 66.25 -22.48 32.44
C TYR A 384 64.75 -22.41 32.68
N ASN A 385 64.28 -21.22 33.07
CA ASN A 385 62.86 -20.89 33.15
C ASN A 385 62.47 -20.07 31.92
N ILE A 386 61.85 -20.73 30.96
CA ILE A 386 61.47 -20.09 29.68
C ILE A 386 60.01 -19.68 29.78
N ILE A 387 59.77 -18.36 29.81
CA ILE A 387 58.42 -17.78 29.79
C ILE A 387 58.11 -17.37 28.35
N LEU A 388 57.05 -17.97 27.81
CA LEU A 388 56.48 -17.58 26.52
C LEU A 388 55.49 -16.45 26.75
N THR A 389 55.59 -15.38 25.97
CA THR A 389 54.62 -14.28 25.96
C THR A 389 53.98 -14.23 24.58
N VAL A 390 52.67 -14.44 24.53
CA VAL A 390 51.86 -14.30 23.34
C VAL A 390 51.02 -13.04 23.43
N THR A 391 50.89 -12.34 22.30
CA THR A 391 50.00 -11.19 22.15
C THR A 391 49.39 -11.26 20.76
N ASP A 392 48.09 -11.08 20.66
CA ASP A 392 47.41 -10.93 19.39
C ASP A 392 47.74 -9.58 18.72
N ARG A 393 47.22 -9.37 17.52
CA ARG A 393 47.35 -8.13 16.76
C ARG A 393 46.05 -7.34 16.69
N GLY A 394 45.09 -7.70 17.54
CA GLY A 394 43.84 -6.98 17.69
C GLY A 394 44.06 -5.58 18.27
N ILE A 395 42.99 -4.78 18.25
CA ILE A 395 43.00 -3.43 18.83
C ILE A 395 41.75 -3.30 19.73
N PRO A 396 41.91 -3.23 21.06
CA PRO A 396 43.18 -3.33 21.81
C PRO A 396 43.80 -4.73 21.70
N PRO A 397 45.14 -4.86 21.77
CA PRO A 397 45.77 -6.16 21.71
C PRO A 397 45.52 -6.91 23.01
N PHE A 398 45.14 -8.18 22.93
CA PHE A 398 45.12 -9.08 24.07
C PHE A 398 46.34 -9.99 24.06
N GLY A 399 46.85 -10.22 25.26
CA GLY A 399 47.96 -11.12 25.48
C GLY A 399 47.81 -11.78 26.82
N ASP A 400 48.56 -12.85 27.02
CA ASP A 400 48.56 -13.63 28.28
C ASP A 400 49.22 -12.88 29.46
N LYS A 401 49.34 -11.55 29.37
CA LYS A 401 49.97 -10.68 30.38
C LYS A 401 49.10 -9.48 30.70
N GLU A 402 48.05 -9.71 31.48
CA GLU A 402 47.68 -8.79 32.56
C GLU A 402 46.82 -9.51 33.60
N GLY A 403 47.28 -9.53 34.85
CA GLY A 403 46.59 -10.12 35.98
C GLY A 403 45.30 -9.36 36.35
N LYS A 404 44.21 -9.62 35.62
CA LYS A 404 42.84 -9.48 36.11
C LYS A 404 42.31 -10.87 36.43
N GLY A 405 42.06 -11.07 37.72
CA GLY A 405 41.75 -12.35 38.33
C GLY A 405 40.64 -13.15 37.65
N CYS A 406 41.01 -14.34 37.17
CA CYS A 406 40.27 -15.54 37.50
C CYS A 406 40.57 -15.87 38.97
N SER A 407 39.91 -15.16 39.89
CA SER A 407 39.84 -15.59 41.29
C SER A 407 38.62 -16.49 41.48
N GLU A 408 38.90 -17.65 42.06
CA GLU A 408 37.97 -18.66 42.60
C GLU A 408 37.42 -19.61 41.51
N THR A 409 37.85 -20.88 41.43
CA THR A 409 38.04 -21.83 42.53
C THR A 409 39.07 -22.92 42.21
N THR A 410 39.98 -23.10 43.19
CA THR A 410 40.70 -24.33 43.57
C THR A 410 41.81 -24.88 42.66
N ASN A 411 43.05 -24.65 43.13
CA ASN A 411 44.26 -25.45 42.96
C ASN A 411 44.83 -25.64 41.55
N THR A 412 45.53 -24.63 41.04
CA THR A 412 46.97 -24.69 40.70
C THR A 412 47.47 -23.25 40.46
N GLU A 413 48.63 -22.90 41.02
CA GLU A 413 49.37 -21.70 40.60
C GLU A 413 49.91 -21.96 39.19
N GLU A 414 49.20 -21.53 38.14
CA GLU A 414 49.69 -21.63 36.76
C GLU A 414 50.11 -20.26 36.23
N TRP A 415 51.31 -19.88 36.65
CA TRP A 415 52.23 -19.19 35.75
C TRP A 415 52.87 -20.29 34.90
N TRP A 416 52.92 -20.16 33.57
CA TRP A 416 53.68 -21.10 32.74
C TRP A 416 55.20 -20.85 32.90
N LEU A 417 55.73 -21.24 34.06
CA LEU A 417 57.15 -21.31 34.36
C LEU A 417 57.64 -22.69 33.90
N TYR A 418 58.16 -22.78 32.67
CA TYR A 418 58.69 -24.06 32.19
C TYR A 418 60.11 -24.26 32.70
N ARG A 419 60.27 -25.26 33.57
CA ARG A 419 61.53 -25.72 34.15
C ARG A 419 62.17 -26.78 33.24
N LEU A 420 63.28 -26.42 32.58
CA LEU A 420 64.10 -27.35 31.80
C LEU A 420 65.26 -27.86 32.65
N GLN A 421 65.29 -29.17 32.96
CA GLN A 421 66.34 -29.78 33.78
C GLN A 421 67.30 -30.62 32.93
N TYR A 422 68.60 -30.49 33.16
CA TYR A 422 69.62 -31.20 32.36
C TYR A 422 69.95 -32.57 32.95
N THR A 423 70.12 -33.58 32.09
CA THR A 423 70.61 -34.91 32.46
C THR A 423 71.97 -35.18 31.83
N GLN A 424 72.95 -35.50 32.66
CA GLN A 424 74.30 -35.88 32.25
C GLN A 424 74.29 -37.32 31.70
N GLU A 425 74.82 -37.52 30.49
CA GLU A 425 75.26 -38.85 30.05
C GLU A 425 76.78 -38.90 30.16
N TYR A 426 77.30 -39.78 31.03
CA TYR A 426 78.71 -40.10 31.06
C TYR A 426 79.09 -40.83 29.77
N GLY A 427 79.69 -40.11 28.83
CA GLY A 427 80.43 -40.71 27.72
C GLY A 427 81.71 -41.33 28.25
N PHE A 428 81.73 -42.64 28.48
CA PHE A 428 82.97 -43.40 28.43
C PHE A 428 83.29 -43.66 26.96
N ASP A 429 84.18 -42.85 26.39
CA ASP A 429 84.87 -43.21 25.16
C ASP A 429 86.22 -43.88 25.50
N ARG A 430 86.21 -45.19 25.22
CA ARG A 430 87.24 -46.22 24.98
C ARG A 430 88.73 -45.82 24.94
N ASP A 431 89.59 -46.67 25.52
CA ASP A 431 90.43 -47.67 24.80
C ASP A 431 91.41 -48.38 25.77
N GLU A 432 91.57 -49.70 25.56
CA GLU A 432 92.50 -50.69 26.17
C GLU A 432 92.49 -50.99 27.69
#